data_AF-A0A7Y5BYT2-F1
#
_entry.id   AF-A0A7Y5BYT2-F1
#
_cell.length_a   1.000
_cell.length_b   1.000
_cell.length_c   1.000
_cell.angle_alpha   90.00
_cell.angle_beta   90.00
_cell.angle_gamma   90.00
#
_symmetry.space_group_name_H-M   'P 1'
#
loop_
_entity.id
_entity.type
_entity.pdbx_description
1 polymer ?
#
loop_
_entity_poly.entity_id
_entity_poly.type
_entity_poly.pdbx_seq_one_letter_code
_entity_poly.pdbx_strand_id
1 'polypeptide(L)'
;MQNTRHRTQILLEPDQHQALTEIARQEKRSISEVVREMLRQQLAERKKRNLETAASALLDDYLNDKDLTAFSVLDAEDFHA
;
A
#
# COMPACT_ATOMS: atom_id res chain seq x y z
N MET A 1 -18.96 1.50 12.08
CA MET A 1 -17.63 0.89 12.35
C MET A 1 -16.89 1.80 13.33
N GLN A 2 -16.44 1.29 14.47
CA GLN A 2 -15.75 2.12 15.47
C GLN A 2 -14.41 2.59 14.89
N ASN A 3 -14.22 3.91 14.83
CA ASN A 3 -12.97 4.55 14.41
C ASN A 3 -12.00 4.58 15.60
N THR A 4 -11.50 3.40 16.02
CA THR A 4 -10.53 3.33 17.10
C THR A 4 -9.18 3.87 16.62
N ARG A 5 -8.67 4.89 17.30
CA ARG A 5 -7.32 5.42 17.08
C ARG A 5 -6.44 5.00 18.25
N HIS A 6 -5.26 4.46 17.95
CA HIS A 6 -4.25 4.16 18.96
C HIS A 6 -3.29 5.34 19.10
N ARG A 7 -2.95 5.70 20.34
CA ARG A 7 -1.95 6.72 20.61
C ARG A 7 -0.57 6.10 20.48
N THR A 8 0.28 6.73 19.68
CA THR A 8 1.67 6.35 19.50
C THR A 8 2.55 7.55 19.82
N GLN A 9 3.61 7.35 20.58
CA GLN A 9 4.66 8.34 20.78
C GLN A 9 5.80 8.03 19.81
N ILE A 10 6.20 9.03 19.03
CA ILE A 10 7.27 8.92 18.04
C ILE A 10 8.31 9.97 18.42
N LEU A 11 9.55 9.53 18.59
CA LEU A 11 10.69 10.44 18.73
C LEU A 11 11.08 10.88 17.33
N LEU A 12 11.07 12.19 17.11
CA LEU A 12 11.44 12.82 15.86
C LEU A 12 12.74 13.60 16.05
N GLU A 13 13.53 13.66 15.00
CA GLU A 13 14.64 14.59 14.95
C GLU A 13 14.09 16.04 14.92
N PRO A 14 14.86 17.04 15.42
CA PRO A 14 14.37 18.42 15.52
C PRO A 14 13.93 19.01 14.18
N ASP A 15 14.66 18.71 13.11
CA ASP A 15 14.38 19.12 11.73
C ASP A 15 13.08 18.49 11.20
N GLN A 16 12.85 17.21 11.46
CA GLN A 16 11.61 16.50 11.11
C GLN A 16 10.40 17.13 11.81
N HIS A 17 10.52 17.41 13.11
CA HIS A 17 9.45 18.06 13.86
C HIS A 17 9.15 19.46 13.32
N GLN A 18 10.19 20.24 13.00
CA GLN A 18 10.02 21.57 12.42
C GLN A 18 9.32 21.50 11.05
N ALA A 19 9.79 20.63 10.15
CA ALA A 19 9.19 20.45 8.83
C ALA A 19 7.72 20.04 8.91
N LEU A 20 7.39 19.07 9.78
CA LEU A 20 6.00 18.63 9.99
C LEU A 20 5.12 19.75 10.56
N THR A 21 5.67 20.59 11.44
CA THR A 21 4.95 21.75 12.00
C THR A 21 4.67 22.79 10.92
N GLU A 22 5.65 23.07 10.05
CA GLU A 22 5.49 24.01 8.94
C GLU A 22 4.45 23.53 7.92
N ILE A 23 4.50 22.26 7.53
CA ILE A 23 3.50 21.63 6.64
C ILE A 23 2.11 21.72 7.27
N ALA A 24 1.97 21.28 8.52
CA ALA A 24 0.69 21.32 9.23
C ALA A 24 0.12 22.74 9.31
N ARG A 25 0.98 23.75 9.54
CA ARG A 25 0.58 25.16 9.57
C ARG A 25 0.12 25.65 8.21
N GLN A 26 0.86 25.36 7.14
CA GLN A 26 0.52 25.78 5.77
C GLN A 26 -0.81 25.18 5.32
N GLU A 27 -1.04 23.91 5.65
CA GLU A 27 -2.24 23.17 5.28
C GLU A 27 -3.42 23.38 6.23
N LYS A 28 -3.23 24.11 7.35
CA LYS A 28 -4.24 24.31 8.42
C LYS A 28 -4.76 22.99 9.00
N ARG A 29 -3.86 22.02 9.18
CA ARG A 29 -4.14 20.68 9.69
C ARG A 29 -3.37 20.40 10.97
N SER A 30 -3.74 19.36 11.69
CA SER A 30 -2.93 18.90 12.83
C SER A 30 -1.70 18.13 12.35
N ILE A 31 -0.59 18.20 13.09
CA ILE A 31 0.60 17.36 12.86
C ILE A 31 0.21 15.89 12.80
N SER A 32 -0.72 15.46 13.65
CA SER A 32 -1.20 14.07 13.68
C SER A 32 -1.89 13.65 12.37
N GLU A 33 -2.55 14.58 11.66
CA GLU A 33 -3.18 14.29 10.37
C GLU A 33 -2.16 14.16 9.25
N VAL A 34 -1.19 15.09 9.22
CA VAL A 34 -0.08 15.06 8.26
C VAL A 34 0.71 13.75 8.42
N VAL A 35 1.11 13.42 9.65
CA VAL A 35 1.84 12.17 9.93
C VAL A 35 1.02 10.93 9.54
N ARG A 36 -0.29 10.90 9.86
CA ARG A 36 -1.14 9.76 9.46
C ARG A 36 -1.26 9.62 7.94
N GLU A 37 -1.31 10.72 7.20
CA GLU A 37 -1.34 10.68 5.74
C GLU A 37 -0.04 10.11 5.19
N MET A 38 1.11 10.62 5.62
CA MET A 38 2.42 10.13 5.21
C MET A 38 2.58 8.64 5.52
N LEU A 39 2.14 8.20 6.71
CA LEU A 39 2.14 6.79 7.10
C LEU A 39 1.26 5.94 6.19
N ARG A 40 0.07 6.40 5.79
CA ARG A 40 -0.81 5.67 4.87
C ARG A 40 -0.15 5.48 3.51
N GLN A 41 0.44 6.53 2.96
CA GLN A 41 1.14 6.47 1.67
C GLN A 41 2.28 5.45 1.73
N GLN A 42 3.14 5.54 2.75
CA GLN A 42 4.27 4.63 2.91
C GLN A 42 3.84 3.17 3.14
N LEU A 43 2.76 2.92 3.87
CA LEU A 43 2.21 1.57 4.07
C LEU A 43 1.63 1.01 2.76
N ALA A 44 0.96 1.83 1.96
CA ALA A 44 0.44 1.44 0.65
C ALA A 44 1.58 1.07 -0.31
N GLU A 45 2.65 1.86 -0.36
CA GLU A 45 3.83 1.57 -1.18
C GLU A 45 4.55 0.28 -0.75
N ARG A 46 4.68 0.04 0.56
CA ARG A 46 5.22 -1.23 1.07
C ARG A 46 4.35 -2.41 0.68
N LYS A 47 3.03 -2.28 0.79
CA LYS A 47 2.10 -3.33 0.35
C LYS A 47 2.24 -3.61 -1.14
N LYS A 48 2.32 -2.56 -1.97
CA LYS A 48 2.52 -2.68 -3.42
C LYS A 48 3.82 -3.43 -3.73
N ARG A 49 4.94 -3.03 -3.13
CA ARG A 49 6.24 -3.73 -3.32
C ARG A 49 6.18 -5.19 -2.92
N ASN A 50 5.52 -5.51 -1.81
CA ASN A 50 5.37 -6.90 -1.38
C ASN A 50 4.56 -7.73 -2.39
N LEU A 51 3.50 -7.14 -2.96
CA LEU A 51 2.70 -7.79 -4.01
C LEU A 51 3.50 -7.97 -5.30
N GLU A 52 4.30 -6.98 -5.70
CA GLU A 52 5.18 -7.08 -6.87
C GLU A 52 6.22 -8.19 -6.70
N THR A 53 6.83 -8.29 -5.52
CA THR A 53 7.76 -9.38 -5.20
C THR A 53 7.06 -10.75 -5.23
N ALA A 54 5.87 -10.85 -4.63
CA ALA A 54 5.10 -12.09 -4.64
C ALA A 54 4.67 -12.49 -6.06
N ALA A 55 4.21 -11.53 -6.86
CA ALA A 55 3.86 -11.77 -8.26
C ALA A 55 5.07 -12.20 -9.09
N SER A 56 6.23 -11.59 -8.86
CA SER A 56 7.48 -11.98 -9.54
C SER A 56 7.92 -13.40 -9.16
N ALA A 57 7.76 -13.78 -7.89
CA ALA A 57 8.06 -15.14 -7.43
C ALA A 57 7.13 -16.19 -8.05
N LEU A 58 5.85 -15.85 -8.23
CA LEU A 58 4.84 -16.74 -8.84
C LEU A 58 4.87 -16.74 -10.37
N LEU A 59 5.56 -15.78 -11.01
CA LEU A 59 5.57 -15.62 -12.46
C LEU A 59 6.22 -16.82 -13.15
N ASP A 60 7.29 -17.38 -12.59
CA ASP A 60 7.97 -18.53 -13.16
C ASP A 60 7.08 -19.77 -13.15
N ASP A 61 6.41 -20.03 -12.02
CA ASP A 61 5.43 -21.12 -11.89
C ASP A 61 4.27 -20.92 -12.88
N TYR A 62 3.72 -19.71 -12.99
CA TYR A 62 2.62 -19.40 -13.91
C TYR A 62 2.97 -19.62 -15.39
N LEU A 63 4.20 -19.29 -15.80
CA LEU A 63 4.62 -19.41 -17.20
C LEU A 63 4.96 -20.86 -17.58
N ASN A 64 5.47 -21.64 -16.63
CA ASN A 64 6.03 -22.95 -16.92
C ASN A 64 5.13 -24.12 -16.50
N ASP A 65 4.15 -23.90 -15.62
CA ASP A 65 3.19 -24.92 -15.19
C ASP A 65 1.85 -24.78 -15.93
N LYS A 66 1.63 -25.68 -16.89
CA LYS A 66 0.42 -25.69 -17.73
C LYS A 66 -0.83 -26.07 -16.96
N ASP A 67 -0.71 -26.77 -15.83
CA ASP A 67 -1.86 -27.17 -14.99
C ASP A 67 -2.41 -25.95 -14.24
N LEU A 68 -1.56 -24.99 -13.86
CA LEU A 68 -1.97 -23.73 -13.22
C LEU A 68 -2.79 -22.82 -14.15
N THR A 69 -2.59 -22.92 -15.46
CA THR A 69 -3.32 -22.13 -16.49
C THR A 69 -4.45 -22.89 -17.19
N ALA A 70 -4.74 -24.14 -16.78
CA ALA A 70 -5.71 -25.00 -17.46
C ALA A 70 -7.12 -24.38 -17.55
N PHE A 71 -7.51 -23.59 -16.55
CA PHE A 71 -8.82 -22.94 -16.49
C PHE A 71 -8.86 -21.54 -17.13
N SER A 72 -7.71 -20.87 -17.35
CA SER A 72 -7.70 -19.56 -18.03
C SER A 72 -8.00 -19.66 -19.52
N VAL A 73 -7.84 -20.84 -20.11
CA VAL A 73 -8.19 -21.12 -21.51
C VAL A 73 -9.70 -21.21 -21.71
N LEU A 74 -10.45 -21.64 -20.69
CA LEU A 74 -11.90 -21.83 -20.78
C LEU A 74 -12.71 -20.51 -20.72
N ASP A 75 -12.15 -19.46 -20.13
CA ASP A 75 -12.80 -18.13 -20.04
C ASP A 75 -12.81 -17.38 -21.39
N ALA A 76 -11.96 -17.81 -22.34
CA ALA A 76 -11.88 -17.20 -23.67
C ALA A 76 -12.93 -17.76 -24.67
N GLU A 77 -13.61 -18.87 -24.36
CA GLU A 77 -14.48 -19.57 -25.33
C GLU A 77 -16.00 -19.38 -25.13
N ASP A 78 -16.49 -18.65 -24.11
CA ASP A 78 -17.95 -18.63 -23.81
C ASP A 78 -18.61 -17.24 -23.66
N PHE A 79 -18.11 -16.22 -24.36
CA PHE A 79 -18.80 -14.92 -24.50
C PHE A 79 -19.38 -14.67 -25.90
N HIS A 80 -19.94 -15.71 -26.54
CA HIS A 80 -20.77 -15.57 -27.74
C HIS A 80 -22.23 -15.98 -27.45
N ALA A 81 -23.05 -14.95 -27.15
CA ALA A 81 -24.51 -14.78 -27.27
C ALA A 81 -25.44 -16.01 -27.23
#